data_AF-A0A1F6QHJ3-F1
#
_entry.id   AF-A0A1F6QHJ3-F1
#
_cell.length_a   1.000
_cell.length_b   1.000
_cell.length_c   1.000
_cell.angle_alpha   90.00
_cell.angle_beta   90.00
_cell.angle_gamma   90.00
#
_symmetry.space_group_name_H-M   'P 1'
#
loop_
_entity.id
_entity.type
_entity.pdbx_description
1 polymer ?
#
loop_
_entity_poly.entity_id
_entity_poly.type
_entity_poly.pdbx_seq_one_letter_code
_entity_poly.pdbx_strand_id
1 'polypeptide(L)'
;MKQIPNLISIFRTTLAIALAVFILQNPGNKNFLMFSFWMTWIIMVLDGVDGIIARYLKSASDFGAFFDIACDRIVELIFISLFVVLKWIPFWILVIFLVRGILVDGVRGFALKEGKTAFGEKSMMKSKLGYFLTSSRFMRAFYGGVKAVAFAFMFLVYSCYPNLFNFEMFLIYLMTFFCIVRGIPVLIEGRRFF
;
A
#
# COMPACT_ATOMS: atom_id res chain seq x y z
N MET A 1 -19.30 12.67 12.89
CA MET A 1 -18.13 13.31 12.24
C MET A 1 -16.79 12.57 12.41
N LYS A 2 -16.59 11.73 13.44
CA LYS A 2 -15.33 10.94 13.62
C LYS A 2 -15.08 9.81 12.61
N GLN A 3 -16.05 9.47 11.75
CA GLN A 3 -15.99 8.30 10.85
C GLN A 3 -15.67 8.64 9.39
N ILE A 4 -15.62 9.93 9.02
CA ILE A 4 -15.43 10.35 7.62
C ILE A 4 -14.10 9.80 7.03
N PRO A 5 -12.95 9.86 7.72
CA PRO A 5 -11.71 9.28 7.19
C PRO A 5 -11.83 7.79 6.91
N ASN A 6 -12.40 7.01 7.85
CA ASN A 6 -12.57 5.57 7.67
C ASN A 6 -13.51 5.23 6.50
N LEU A 7 -14.54 6.06 6.27
CA LEU A 7 -15.45 5.88 5.13
C LEU A 7 -14.71 6.08 3.80
N ILE A 8 -13.75 7.01 3.74
CA ILE A 8 -12.89 7.20 2.57
C ILE A 8 -12.00 5.97 2.34
N SER A 9 -11.39 5.42 3.39
CA SER A 9 -10.56 4.20 3.28
C SER A 9 -11.39 2.99 2.82
N ILE A 10 -12.64 2.84 3.32
CA ILE A 10 -13.59 1.82 2.84
C ILE A 10 -13.92 2.04 1.37
N PHE A 11 -14.32 3.27 1.01
CA PHE A 11 -14.73 3.59 -0.36
C PHE A 11 -13.59 3.33 -1.35
N ARG A 12 -12.37 3.77 -1.04
CA ARG A 12 -11.15 3.49 -1.80
C ARG A 12 -10.92 1.99 -1.98
N THR A 13 -11.06 1.21 -0.91
CA THR A 13 -10.89 -0.25 -0.96
C THR A 13 -11.93 -0.91 -1.86
N THR A 14 -13.20 -0.52 -1.73
CA THR A 14 -14.29 -1.00 -2.59
C THR A 14 -14.05 -0.63 -4.06
N LEU A 15 -13.57 0.59 -4.34
CA LEU A 15 -13.19 0.99 -5.70
C LEU A 15 -12.08 0.11 -6.27
N ALA A 16 -11.06 -0.23 -5.48
CA ALA A 16 -9.99 -1.14 -5.93
C ALA A 16 -10.52 -2.53 -6.27
N ILE A 17 -11.44 -3.08 -5.47
CA ILE A 17 -12.11 -4.36 -5.75
C ILE A 17 -12.93 -4.27 -7.04
N ALA A 18 -13.76 -3.23 -7.17
CA ALA A 18 -14.61 -3.02 -8.34
C ALA A 18 -13.77 -2.87 -9.61
N LEU A 19 -12.67 -2.14 -9.55
CA LEU A 19 -11.75 -1.97 -10.67
C LEU A 19 -11.08 -3.29 -11.08
N ALA A 20 -10.66 -4.09 -10.11
CA ALA A 20 -10.08 -5.41 -10.38
C ALA A 20 -11.08 -6.33 -11.08
N VAL A 21 -12.33 -6.39 -10.60
CA VAL A 21 -13.40 -7.16 -11.25
C VAL A 21 -13.70 -6.64 -12.66
N PHE A 22 -13.78 -5.33 -12.83
CA PHE A 22 -14.01 -4.69 -14.13
C PHE A 22 -12.94 -5.06 -15.17
N ILE A 23 -11.66 -5.05 -14.78
CA ILE A 23 -10.56 -5.45 -15.67
C ILE A 23 -10.63 -6.93 -16.03
N LEU A 24 -10.92 -7.80 -15.07
CA LEU A 24 -10.97 -9.25 -15.30
C LEU A 24 -12.06 -9.66 -16.29
N GLN A 25 -13.10 -8.84 -16.48
CA GLN A 25 -14.11 -9.09 -17.52
C GLN A 25 -13.56 -8.94 -18.94
N ASN A 26 -12.61 -8.02 -19.17
CA ASN A 26 -12.05 -7.73 -20.49
C ASN A 26 -10.56 -7.31 -20.39
N PRO A 27 -9.65 -8.22 -20.02
CA PRO A 27 -8.27 -7.88 -19.63
C PRO A 27 -7.39 -7.30 -20.76
N GLY A 28 -7.77 -7.52 -22.03
CA GLY A 28 -7.04 -7.02 -23.20
C GLY A 28 -7.60 -5.72 -23.79
N ASN A 29 -8.71 -5.18 -23.25
CA ASN A 29 -9.33 -3.99 -23.83
C ASN A 29 -8.55 -2.72 -23.44
N LYS A 30 -7.89 -2.10 -24.43
CA LYS A 30 -7.07 -0.90 -24.23
C LYS A 30 -7.82 0.26 -23.57
N ASN A 31 -9.10 0.45 -23.88
CA ASN A 31 -9.91 1.51 -23.27
C ASN A 31 -10.15 1.24 -21.78
N PHE A 32 -10.35 -0.03 -21.41
CA PHE A 32 -10.56 -0.43 -20.01
C PHE A 32 -9.26 -0.29 -19.20
N LEU A 33 -8.12 -0.60 -19.81
CA LEU A 33 -6.80 -0.41 -19.23
C LEU A 33 -6.50 1.09 -19.02
N MET A 34 -6.79 1.94 -20.01
CA MET A 34 -6.61 3.39 -19.87
C MET A 34 -7.54 4.00 -18.81
N PHE A 35 -8.79 3.53 -18.73
CA PHE A 35 -9.70 3.90 -17.63
C PHE A 35 -9.11 3.49 -16.26
N SER A 36 -8.53 2.30 -16.19
CA SER A 36 -7.93 1.77 -14.95
C SER A 36 -6.66 2.49 -14.54
N PHE A 37 -5.89 3.01 -15.50
CA PHE A 37 -4.77 3.92 -15.22
C PHE A 37 -5.25 5.15 -14.41
N TRP A 38 -6.29 5.84 -14.88
CA TRP A 38 -6.83 7.02 -14.20
C TRP A 38 -7.50 6.67 -12.86
N MET A 39 -8.26 5.58 -12.80
CA MET A 39 -8.88 5.13 -11.56
C MET A 39 -7.85 4.72 -10.51
N THR A 40 -6.74 4.10 -10.91
CA THR A 40 -5.65 3.75 -9.99
C THR A 40 -5.06 5.00 -9.34
N TRP A 41 -4.86 6.08 -10.10
CA TRP A 41 -4.43 7.36 -9.52
C TRP A 41 -5.42 7.89 -8.48
N ILE A 42 -6.72 7.86 -8.78
CA ILE A 42 -7.75 8.30 -7.84
C ILE A 42 -7.71 7.47 -6.55
N ILE A 43 -7.68 6.14 -6.68
CA ILE A 43 -7.59 5.21 -5.55
C ILE A 43 -6.35 5.52 -4.70
N MET A 44 -5.19 5.70 -5.33
CA MET A 44 -3.93 5.92 -4.61
C MET A 44 -3.83 7.32 -4.00
N VAL A 45 -4.46 8.33 -4.58
CA VAL A 45 -4.49 9.69 -4.00
C VAL A 45 -5.45 9.76 -2.81
N LEU A 46 -6.57 9.03 -2.85
CA LEU A 46 -7.54 8.98 -1.74
C LEU A 46 -6.91 8.51 -0.42
N ASP A 47 -5.86 7.71 -0.49
CA ASP A 47 -5.00 7.30 0.64
C ASP A 47 -4.36 8.49 1.38
N GLY A 48 -3.90 9.50 0.65
CA GLY A 48 -3.33 10.68 1.28
C GLY A 48 -4.41 11.59 1.88
N VAL A 49 -5.59 11.57 1.27
CA VAL A 49 -6.69 12.50 1.57
C VAL A 49 -7.35 12.16 2.91
N ASP A 50 -7.57 10.89 3.23
CA ASP A 50 -8.16 10.50 4.51
C ASP A 50 -7.30 10.95 5.72
N GLY A 51 -5.98 10.84 5.62
CA GLY A 51 -5.03 11.29 6.63
C GLY A 51 -4.92 12.81 6.74
N ILE A 52 -5.14 13.56 5.65
CA ILE A 52 -5.26 15.02 5.69
C ILE A 52 -6.55 15.41 6.41
N ILE A 53 -7.68 14.81 6.03
CA ILE A 53 -9.00 15.08 6.60
C ILE A 53 -9.04 14.72 8.09
N ALA A 54 -8.46 13.58 8.49
CA ALA A 54 -8.40 13.16 9.89
C ALA A 54 -7.68 14.17 10.79
N ARG A 55 -6.61 14.79 10.29
CA ARG A 55 -5.85 15.84 11.01
C ARG A 55 -6.62 17.14 11.06
N TYR A 56 -7.22 17.54 9.95
CA TYR A 56 -8.03 18.76 9.87
C TYR A 56 -9.23 18.71 10.82
N LEU A 57 -9.92 17.58 10.87
CA LEU A 57 -11.09 17.35 11.73
C LEU A 57 -10.73 16.98 13.18
N LYS A 58 -9.44 16.91 13.53
CA LYS A 58 -8.95 16.42 14.85
C LYS A 58 -9.62 15.10 15.27
N SER A 59 -9.90 14.24 14.29
CA SER A 59 -10.61 12.97 14.46
C SER A 59 -9.69 11.75 14.39
N ALA A 60 -8.37 11.97 14.41
CA ALA A 60 -7.37 10.92 14.48
C ALA A 60 -7.61 10.03 15.72
N SER A 61 -7.64 8.72 15.51
CA SER A 61 -7.82 7.71 16.55
C SER A 61 -6.95 6.50 16.28
N ASP A 62 -6.59 5.76 17.33
CA ASP A 62 -5.77 4.55 17.22
C ASP A 62 -6.47 3.49 16.36
N PHE A 63 -7.80 3.34 16.51
CA PHE A 63 -8.59 2.46 15.67
C PHE A 63 -8.58 2.91 14.20
N GLY A 64 -8.77 4.20 13.92
CA GLY A 64 -8.72 4.71 12.55
C GLY A 64 -7.36 4.48 11.89
N ALA A 65 -6.27 4.69 12.62
CA ALA A 65 -4.92 4.43 12.12
C ALA A 65 -4.67 2.94 11.85
N PHE A 66 -5.17 2.04 12.71
CA PHE A 66 -5.10 0.60 12.47
C PHE A 66 -5.92 0.19 11.24
N PHE A 67 -7.14 0.72 11.12
CA PHE A 67 -8.06 0.45 10.02
C PHE A 67 -7.50 0.92 8.68
N ASP A 68 -6.90 2.10 8.64
CA ASP A 68 -6.22 2.65 7.46
C ASP A 68 -5.07 1.75 6.98
N ILE A 69 -4.20 1.29 7.91
CA ILE A 69 -3.13 0.32 7.59
C ILE A 69 -3.70 -0.98 7.00
N ALA A 70 -4.85 -1.44 7.49
CA ALA A 70 -5.51 -2.63 6.97
C ALA A 70 -6.07 -2.41 5.55
N CYS A 71 -6.76 -1.29 5.32
CA CYS A 71 -7.25 -0.90 3.98
C CYS A 71 -6.09 -0.77 2.97
N ASP A 72 -4.99 -0.13 3.36
CA ASP A 72 -3.78 -0.03 2.54
C ASP A 72 -3.23 -1.39 2.12
N ARG A 73 -3.19 -2.34 3.06
CA ARG A 73 -2.73 -3.70 2.80
C ARG A 73 -3.67 -4.40 1.81
N ILE A 74 -4.97 -4.24 1.99
CA ILE A 74 -5.97 -4.86 1.11
C ILE A 74 -5.83 -4.31 -0.31
N VAL A 75 -5.76 -3.00 -0.49
CA VAL A 75 -5.57 -2.36 -1.80
C VAL A 75 -4.26 -2.83 -2.46
N GLU A 76 -3.15 -2.87 -1.70
CA GLU A 76 -1.86 -3.36 -2.18
C GLU A 76 -1.94 -4.82 -2.67
N LEU A 77 -2.60 -5.69 -1.91
CA LEU A 77 -2.77 -7.10 -2.28
C LEU A 77 -3.73 -7.30 -3.44
N ILE A 78 -4.78 -6.48 -3.58
CA ILE A 78 -5.69 -6.53 -4.72
C ILE A 78 -4.93 -6.27 -6.02
N PHE A 79 -4.16 -5.17 -6.09
CA PHE A 79 -3.43 -4.82 -7.31
C PHE A 79 -2.34 -5.86 -7.65
N ILE A 80 -1.55 -6.28 -6.67
CA ILE A 80 -0.49 -7.27 -6.91
C ILE A 80 -1.10 -8.62 -7.34
N SER A 81 -2.20 -9.06 -6.71
CA SER A 81 -2.89 -10.29 -7.10
C SER A 81 -3.48 -10.18 -8.50
N LEU A 82 -4.09 -9.03 -8.83
CA LEU A 82 -4.61 -8.76 -10.17
C LEU A 82 -3.51 -8.88 -11.22
N PHE A 83 -2.35 -8.25 -11.01
CA PHE A 83 -1.23 -8.32 -11.95
C PHE A 83 -0.64 -9.72 -12.09
N VAL A 84 -0.64 -10.53 -11.02
CA VAL A 84 -0.26 -11.94 -11.10
C VAL A 84 -1.26 -12.74 -11.91
N VAL A 85 -2.57 -12.55 -11.69
CA VAL A 85 -3.63 -13.26 -12.44
C VAL A 85 -3.58 -12.90 -13.93
N LEU A 86 -3.29 -11.64 -14.25
CA LEU A 86 -3.08 -11.16 -15.61
C LEU A 86 -1.73 -11.62 -16.22
N LYS A 87 -0.89 -12.32 -15.44
CA LYS A 87 0.46 -12.78 -15.81
C LYS A 87 1.44 -11.67 -16.15
N TRP A 88 1.21 -10.46 -15.63
CA TRP A 88 2.08 -9.31 -15.87
C TRP A 88 3.30 -9.28 -14.94
N ILE A 89 3.15 -9.84 -13.73
CA ILE A 89 4.23 -9.96 -12.76
C ILE A 89 4.33 -11.41 -12.26
N PRO A 90 5.53 -11.87 -11.86
CA PRO A 90 5.71 -13.24 -11.39
C PRO A 90 5.14 -13.43 -9.98
N PHE A 91 4.62 -14.63 -9.74
CA PHE A 91 3.94 -14.99 -8.49
C PHE A 91 4.77 -14.75 -7.22
N TRP A 92 6.09 -14.89 -7.28
CA TRP A 92 6.97 -14.70 -6.11
C TRP A 92 6.87 -13.28 -5.52
N ILE A 93 6.52 -12.27 -6.32
CA ILE A 93 6.32 -10.90 -5.82
C ILE A 93 5.12 -10.85 -4.88
N LEU A 94 4.01 -11.50 -5.25
CA LEU A 94 2.84 -11.61 -4.38
C LEU A 94 3.19 -12.31 -3.06
N VAL A 95 3.97 -13.39 -3.11
CA VAL A 95 4.44 -14.11 -1.92
C VAL A 95 5.22 -13.18 -0.98
N ILE A 96 6.13 -12.36 -1.51
CA ILE A 96 6.89 -11.39 -0.69
C ILE A 96 5.96 -10.41 0.03
N PHE A 97 5.01 -9.82 -0.69
CA PHE A 97 4.08 -8.85 -0.11
C PHE A 97 3.17 -9.49 0.95
N LEU A 98 2.69 -10.71 0.70
CA LEU A 98 1.90 -11.48 1.67
C LEU A 98 2.72 -11.81 2.93
N VAL A 99 3.86 -12.48 2.78
CA VAL A 99 4.69 -12.93 3.92
C VAL A 99 5.18 -11.73 4.72
N ARG A 100 5.76 -10.72 4.06
CA ARG A 100 6.23 -9.51 4.73
C ARG A 100 5.08 -8.80 5.42
N GLY A 101 3.93 -8.68 4.75
CA GLY A 101 2.76 -8.00 5.30
C GLY A 101 2.30 -8.66 6.60
N ILE A 102 2.02 -9.97 6.56
CA ILE A 102 1.56 -10.74 7.72
C ILE A 102 2.56 -10.67 8.88
N LEU A 103 3.86 -10.84 8.61
CA LEU A 103 4.89 -10.79 9.66
C LEU A 103 4.99 -9.40 10.30
N VAL A 104 5.03 -8.34 9.49
CA VAL A 104 5.12 -6.95 9.98
C VAL A 104 3.88 -6.56 10.77
N ASP A 105 2.70 -6.92 10.27
CA ASP A 105 1.43 -6.56 10.89
C ASP A 105 1.22 -7.36 12.19
N GLY A 106 1.65 -8.63 12.23
CA GLY A 106 1.67 -9.45 13.45
C GLY A 106 2.58 -8.87 14.54
N VAL A 107 3.83 -8.52 14.21
CA VAL A 107 4.77 -7.89 15.14
C VAL A 107 4.23 -6.56 15.68
N ARG A 108 3.63 -5.74 14.80
CA ARG A 108 3.00 -4.48 15.21
C ARG A 108 1.79 -4.71 16.11
N GLY A 109 1.04 -5.78 15.91
CA GLY A 109 -0.07 -6.18 16.78
C GLY A 109 0.39 -6.50 18.21
N PHE A 110 1.51 -7.22 18.37
CA PHE A 110 2.11 -7.46 19.69
C PHE A 110 2.61 -6.16 20.34
N ALA A 111 3.30 -5.32 19.57
CA ALA A 111 3.74 -4.01 20.05
C ALA A 111 2.56 -3.12 20.52
N LEU A 112 1.42 -3.20 19.84
CA LEU A 112 0.21 -2.46 20.20
C LEU A 112 -0.38 -2.90 21.55
N LYS A 113 -0.31 -4.20 21.89
CA LYS A 113 -0.71 -4.69 23.22
C LYS A 113 0.13 -4.09 24.34
N GLU A 114 1.40 -3.81 24.07
CA GLU A 114 2.35 -3.15 24.97
C GLU A 114 2.23 -1.61 24.95
N GLY A 115 1.17 -1.06 24.34
CA GLY A 115 0.92 0.38 24.25
C GLY A 115 1.85 1.13 23.28
N LYS A 116 2.59 0.43 22.42
CA LYS A 116 3.44 1.02 21.37
C LYS A 116 2.70 1.06 20.04
N THR A 117 2.78 2.17 19.34
CA THR A 117 2.11 2.38 18.06
C THR A 117 3.07 2.16 16.88
N ALA A 118 2.54 2.01 15.68
CA ALA A 118 3.37 1.95 14.46
C ALA A 118 4.02 3.31 14.13
N PHE A 119 3.40 4.42 14.56
CA PHE A 119 3.77 5.79 14.20
C PHE A 119 3.64 6.75 15.38
N GLY A 120 4.32 7.90 15.32
CA GLY A 120 4.21 8.96 16.33
C GLY A 120 5.15 8.79 17.52
N GLU A 121 4.91 9.53 18.60
CA GLU A 121 5.78 9.56 19.80
C GLU A 121 5.83 8.21 20.52
N LYS A 122 4.77 7.41 20.42
CA LYS A 122 4.71 6.06 20.97
C LYS A 122 5.22 4.99 19.99
N SER A 123 5.94 5.37 18.94
CA SER A 123 6.44 4.43 17.93
C SER A 123 7.21 3.27 18.57
N MET A 124 7.02 2.06 18.04
CA MET A 124 7.84 0.92 18.43
C MET A 124 9.32 1.07 18.01
N MET A 125 9.66 1.95 17.06
CA MET A 125 11.04 2.08 16.58
C MET A 125 11.93 2.85 17.57
N LYS A 126 13.07 2.28 17.92
CA LYS A 126 14.15 2.90 18.71
C LYS A 126 15.27 3.43 17.82
N SER A 127 15.62 2.72 16.74
CA SER A 127 16.72 3.18 15.88
C SER A 127 16.26 4.34 14.99
N LYS A 128 17.16 5.33 14.77
CA LYS A 128 16.88 6.46 13.87
C LYS A 128 16.59 5.99 12.45
N LEU A 129 17.31 4.97 11.98
CA LEU A 129 17.15 4.37 10.67
C LEU A 129 15.84 3.59 10.55
N GLY A 130 15.47 2.79 11.56
CA GLY A 130 14.18 2.11 11.62
C GLY A 130 13.01 3.07 11.65
N TYR A 131 13.10 4.14 12.45
CA TYR A 131 12.10 5.21 12.46
C TYR A 131 12.01 5.91 11.10
N PHE A 132 13.15 6.27 10.50
CA PHE A 132 13.20 6.92 9.20
C PHE A 132 12.55 6.05 8.13
N LEU A 133 12.98 4.79 7.98
CA LEU A 133 12.48 3.88 6.96
C LEU A 133 11.01 3.52 7.15
N THR A 134 10.55 3.32 8.38
CA THR A 134 9.24 2.71 8.62
C THR A 134 8.17 3.70 9.06
N SER A 135 8.51 4.68 9.89
CA SER A 135 7.55 5.55 10.58
C SER A 135 7.57 7.02 10.12
N SER A 136 8.63 7.49 9.48
CA SER A 136 8.73 8.88 9.02
C SER A 136 7.63 9.22 7.99
N ARG A 137 7.21 10.48 7.98
CA ARG A 137 6.21 10.97 7.01
C ARG A 137 6.75 10.93 5.58
N PHE A 138 8.02 11.30 5.43
CA PHE A 138 8.70 11.31 4.12
C PHE A 138 8.74 9.92 3.50
N MET A 139 9.27 8.91 4.20
CA MET A 139 9.37 7.55 3.63
C MET A 139 8.01 6.90 3.39
N ARG A 140 6.99 7.24 4.19
CA ARG A 140 5.61 6.80 3.93
C ARG A 140 5.05 7.39 2.65
N ALA A 141 5.13 8.71 2.49
CA ALA A 141 4.66 9.39 1.29
C ALA A 141 5.43 8.95 0.04
N PHE A 142 6.77 8.83 0.15
CA PHE A 142 7.62 8.36 -0.93
C PHE A 142 7.26 6.93 -1.36
N TYR A 143 7.14 5.99 -0.43
CA TYR A 143 6.73 4.62 -0.77
C TYR A 143 5.30 4.54 -1.33
N GLY A 144 4.37 5.33 -0.79
CA GLY A 144 3.02 5.46 -1.35
C GLY A 144 3.04 5.96 -2.79
N GLY A 145 3.86 6.98 -3.08
CA GLY A 145 4.09 7.50 -4.42
C GLY A 145 4.71 6.47 -5.36
N VAL A 146 5.73 5.73 -4.91
CA VAL A 146 6.33 4.63 -5.69
C VAL A 146 5.27 3.59 -6.06
N LYS A 147 4.41 3.17 -5.12
CA LYS A 147 3.30 2.26 -5.45
C LYS A 147 2.33 2.87 -6.45
N ALA A 148 1.93 4.13 -6.24
CA ALA A 148 0.94 4.79 -7.09
C ALA A 148 1.42 4.85 -8.53
N VAL A 149 2.69 5.24 -8.71
CA VAL A 149 3.36 5.25 -10.01
C VAL A 149 3.47 3.83 -10.55
N ALA A 150 3.99 2.87 -9.78
CA ALA A 150 4.15 1.49 -10.26
C ALA A 150 2.82 0.89 -10.74
N PHE A 151 1.77 0.95 -9.92
CA PHE A 151 0.46 0.38 -10.24
C PHE A 151 -0.21 1.06 -11.43
N ALA A 152 -0.24 2.41 -11.46
CA ALA A 152 -0.83 3.12 -12.59
C ALA A 152 -0.03 2.81 -13.87
N PHE A 153 1.29 2.86 -13.79
CA PHE A 153 2.16 2.67 -14.95
C PHE A 153 2.03 1.26 -15.56
N MET A 154 1.77 0.22 -14.77
CA MET A 154 1.40 -1.12 -15.29
C MET A 154 0.24 -1.02 -16.30
N PHE A 155 -0.87 -0.38 -15.92
CA PHE A 155 -2.02 -0.22 -16.83
C PHE A 155 -1.70 0.63 -18.06
N LEU A 156 -0.84 1.64 -17.92
CA LEU A 156 -0.44 2.52 -19.02
C LEU A 156 0.39 1.77 -20.08
N VAL A 157 1.37 0.98 -19.64
CA VAL A 157 2.25 0.22 -20.53
C VAL A 157 1.46 -0.82 -21.31
N TYR A 158 0.61 -1.58 -20.63
CA TYR A 158 -0.23 -2.61 -21.27
C TYR A 158 -1.36 -2.03 -22.15
N SER A 159 -1.76 -0.76 -21.96
CA SER A 159 -2.76 -0.12 -22.83
C SER A 159 -2.18 0.39 -24.15
N CYS A 160 -1.12 1.20 -24.08
CA CYS A 160 -0.66 1.99 -25.24
C CYS A 160 0.85 2.00 -25.48
N TYR A 161 1.68 1.58 -24.52
CA TYR A 161 3.13 1.79 -24.59
C TYR A 161 3.95 0.52 -24.34
N PRO A 162 3.85 -0.51 -25.21
CA PRO A 162 4.55 -1.77 -25.04
C PRO A 162 6.08 -1.62 -25.05
N ASN A 163 6.62 -0.56 -25.67
CA ASN A 163 8.06 -0.28 -25.68
C ASN A 163 8.65 -0.03 -24.27
N LEU A 164 7.79 0.22 -23.28
CA LEU A 164 8.20 0.51 -21.92
C LEU A 164 8.19 -0.72 -20.99
N PHE A 165 7.96 -1.95 -21.51
CA PHE A 165 7.84 -3.21 -20.73
C PHE A 165 9.00 -3.56 -19.77
N ASN A 166 10.16 -2.92 -19.91
CA ASN A 166 11.27 -3.10 -18.96
C ASN A 166 11.19 -2.13 -17.78
N PHE A 167 10.58 -0.97 -17.99
CA PHE A 167 10.58 0.13 -17.04
C PHE A 167 9.48 -0.01 -15.99
N GLU A 168 8.28 -0.45 -16.35
CA GLU A 168 7.25 -0.83 -15.37
C GLU A 168 7.71 -1.99 -14.49
N MET A 169 8.40 -2.97 -15.08
CA MET A 169 8.92 -4.09 -14.30
C MET A 169 10.00 -3.62 -13.31
N PHE A 170 10.87 -2.69 -13.73
CA PHE A 170 11.80 -2.02 -12.84
C PHE A 170 11.09 -1.29 -11.69
N LEU A 171 9.99 -0.58 -11.95
CA LEU A 171 9.20 0.08 -10.91
C LEU A 171 8.59 -0.91 -9.91
N ILE A 172 8.10 -2.06 -10.39
CA ILE A 172 7.60 -3.14 -9.53
C ILE A 172 8.73 -3.72 -8.67
N TYR A 173 9.92 -3.93 -9.22
CA TYR A 173 11.08 -4.38 -8.43
C TYR A 173 11.53 -3.33 -7.42
N LEU A 174 11.55 -2.06 -7.78
CA LEU A 174 11.87 -0.95 -6.87
C LEU A 174 10.87 -0.90 -5.70
N MET A 175 9.58 -1.02 -6.00
CA MET A 175 8.52 -1.11 -5.01
C MET A 175 8.70 -2.33 -4.09
N THR A 176 9.04 -3.49 -4.66
CA THR A 176 9.30 -4.74 -3.92
C THR A 176 10.54 -4.61 -3.02
N PHE A 177 11.60 -3.96 -3.50
CA PHE A 177 12.79 -3.68 -2.73
C PHE A 177 12.47 -2.83 -1.49
N PHE A 178 11.74 -1.71 -1.66
CA PHE A 178 11.32 -0.89 -0.53
C PHE A 178 10.36 -1.63 0.41
N CYS A 179 9.52 -2.51 -0.12
CA CYS A 179 8.66 -3.37 0.67
C CYS A 179 9.48 -4.22 1.66
N ILE A 180 10.57 -4.82 1.21
CA ILE A 180 11.47 -5.63 2.05
C ILE A 180 12.26 -4.73 3.02
N VAL A 181 12.93 -3.70 2.51
CA VAL A 181 13.80 -2.80 3.30
C VAL A 181 13.03 -2.15 4.45
N ARG A 182 11.77 -1.77 4.24
CA ARG A 182 10.93 -1.19 5.30
C ARG A 182 10.36 -2.24 6.26
N GLY A 183 10.32 -3.51 5.88
CA GLY A 183 9.89 -4.59 6.76
C GLY A 183 10.96 -4.99 7.79
N ILE A 184 12.23 -5.01 7.37
CA ILE A 184 13.36 -5.49 8.17
C ILE A 184 13.46 -4.82 9.56
N PRO A 185 13.42 -3.48 9.69
CA PRO A 185 13.52 -2.83 11.01
C PRO A 185 12.38 -3.22 11.95
N VAL A 186 11.17 -3.43 11.42
CA VAL A 186 10.03 -3.87 12.23
C VAL A 186 10.29 -5.25 12.82
N LEU A 187 10.78 -6.18 12.00
CA LEU A 187 11.03 -7.55 12.45
C LEU A 187 12.22 -7.65 13.41
N ILE A 188 13.26 -6.85 13.21
CA ILE A 188 14.46 -6.84 14.10
C ILE A 188 14.12 -6.21 15.44
N GLU A 189 13.61 -4.98 15.44
CA GLU A 189 13.34 -4.25 16.68
C GLU A 189 12.10 -4.75 17.41
N GLY A 190 11.18 -5.40 16.69
CA GLY A 190 9.99 -6.03 17.23
C GLY A 190 10.26 -7.31 18.01
N ARG A 191 11.44 -7.94 17.88
CA ARG A 191 11.82 -9.13 18.65
C ARG A 191 11.68 -8.96 20.16
N ARG A 192 11.77 -7.73 20.65
CA ARG A 192 11.68 -7.39 22.08
C ARG A 192 10.27 -7.56 22.69
N PHE A 193 9.26 -7.76 21.85
CA PHE A 193 7.87 -7.95 22.28
C PHE A 193 7.47 -9.43 22.31
N PHE A 194 8.43 -10.31 22.01
CA PHE A 194 8.35 -11.77 22.19
C PHE A 194 9.29 -12.15 23.33
#